data_AF-A0A840DYQ0-F1
#
_entry.id   AF-A0A840DYQ0-F1
#
_cell.length_a   1.000
_cell.length_b   1.000
_cell.length_c   1.000
_cell.angle_alpha   90.00
_cell.angle_beta   90.00
_cell.angle_gamma   90.00
#
_symmetry.space_group_name_H-M   'P 1'
#
loop_
_entity.id
_entity.type
_entity.pdbx_description
1 polymer ?
#
loop_
_entity_poly.entity_id
_entity_poly.type
_entity_poly.pdbx_seq_one_letter_code
_entity_poly.pdbx_strand_id
1 'polypeptide(L)'
;MGLSWRDRRFHHSVNYRSVVVFGRCAPVEDANEKLAVFERFTDAIVPGRWAECRPINEKEANVTGILALTIEDASAKIRTGGAVDDAEDYELPIWAGVVPIVTTYGEPVGDEKMRGEWEVPGSVRGLGEK
;
A
#
# COMPACT_ATOMS: atom_id res chain seq x y z
N MET A 1 0.46 -2.68 -11.21
CA MET A 1 -0.41 -3.88 -11.36
C MET A 1 -1.04 -3.79 -12.75
N GLY A 2 -1.74 -4.77 -13.31
CA GLY A 2 -2.39 -4.56 -14.61
C GLY A 2 -3.14 -5.76 -15.16
N LEU A 3 -4.21 -5.54 -15.92
CA LEU A 3 -4.98 -6.61 -16.54
C LEU A 3 -4.35 -6.98 -17.88
N SER A 4 -4.12 -8.26 -18.13
CA SER A 4 -3.71 -8.81 -19.42
C SER A 4 -4.95 -9.36 -20.12
N TRP A 5 -5.33 -8.71 -21.20
CA TRP A 5 -6.44 -9.10 -22.06
C TRP A 5 -5.91 -9.84 -23.28
N ARG A 6 -6.62 -10.89 -23.68
CA ARG A 6 -6.27 -11.83 -24.75
C ARG A 6 -7.54 -12.23 -25.49
N ASP A 7 -7.38 -12.81 -26.67
CA ASP A 7 -8.46 -13.21 -27.57
C ASP A 7 -9.35 -14.31 -26.97
N ARG A 8 -8.75 -15.36 -26.40
CA ARG A 8 -9.51 -16.43 -25.73
C ARG A 8 -9.83 -16.12 -24.28
N ARG A 9 -11.09 -16.39 -23.89
CA ARG A 9 -11.65 -16.27 -22.52
C ARG A 9 -10.82 -16.97 -21.43
N PHE A 10 -9.99 -17.96 -21.77
CA PHE A 10 -9.22 -18.77 -20.82
C PHE A 10 -7.84 -18.19 -20.47
N HIS A 11 -7.33 -17.20 -21.21
CA HIS A 11 -5.96 -16.71 -21.03
C HIS A 11 -5.86 -15.33 -20.33
N HIS A 12 -6.99 -14.76 -19.90
CA HIS A 12 -6.95 -13.52 -19.12
C HIS A 12 -6.14 -13.70 -17.85
N SER A 13 -5.27 -12.73 -17.57
CA SER A 13 -4.40 -12.78 -16.39
C SER A 13 -4.15 -11.39 -15.83
N VAL A 14 -3.54 -11.30 -14.65
CA VAL A 14 -3.19 -10.04 -14.01
C VAL A 14 -1.68 -9.98 -13.80
N ASN A 15 -1.06 -8.83 -14.04
CA ASN A 15 0.28 -8.50 -13.57
C ASN A 15 0.18 -8.03 -12.12
N TYR A 16 0.84 -8.74 -11.20
CA TYR A 16 0.76 -8.51 -9.76
C TYR A 16 2.07 -8.86 -9.06
N ARG A 17 2.17 -8.42 -7.80
CA ARG A 17 3.21 -8.81 -6.84
C ARG A 17 2.49 -9.21 -5.56
N SER A 18 2.82 -10.36 -4.99
CA SER A 18 2.22 -10.85 -3.76
C SER A 18 3.28 -11.56 -2.92
N VAL A 19 3.15 -11.44 -1.61
CA VAL A 19 3.97 -12.14 -0.62
C VAL A 19 3.02 -12.75 0.41
N VAL A 20 3.27 -14.00 0.79
CA VAL A 20 2.66 -14.67 1.94
C VAL A 20 3.77 -14.89 2.96
N VAL A 21 3.59 -14.34 4.17
CA VAL A 21 4.53 -14.49 5.28
C VAL A 21 3.93 -15.40 6.35
N PHE A 22 4.76 -16.26 6.93
CA PHE A 22 4.43 -17.14 8.04
C PHE A 22 5.32 -16.82 9.23
N GLY A 23 4.76 -16.92 10.43
CA GLY A 23 5.51 -16.75 11.66
C GLY A 23 4.61 -16.51 12.85
N ARG A 24 5.22 -16.10 13.96
CA ARG A 24 4.52 -15.90 15.24
C ARG A 24 4.37 -14.42 15.55
N CYS A 25 3.15 -14.03 15.93
CA CYS A 25 2.85 -12.71 16.46
C CYS A 25 3.11 -12.69 17.97
N ALA A 26 3.74 -11.62 18.44
CA ALA A 26 3.85 -11.30 19.86
C ALA A 26 3.34 -9.88 20.12
N PRO A 27 2.69 -9.62 21.27
CA PRO A 27 2.32 -8.26 21.66
C PRO A 27 3.57 -7.43 21.96
N VAL A 28 3.53 -6.15 21.57
CA VAL A 28 4.49 -5.15 22.03
C VAL A 28 3.92 -4.50 23.29
N GLU A 29 4.52 -4.81 24.44
CA GLU A 29 4.04 -4.35 25.76
C GLU A 29 4.84 -3.17 26.33
N ASP A 30 6.13 -3.06 25.99
CA ASP A 30 6.96 -1.95 26.46
C ASP A 30 6.46 -0.61 25.90
N ALA A 31 6.35 0.38 26.78
CA ALA A 31 5.80 1.69 26.42
C ALA A 31 6.70 2.46 25.45
N ASN A 32 8.02 2.38 25.62
CA ASN A 32 8.96 3.08 24.73
C ASN A 32 9.02 2.41 23.36
N GLU A 33 8.98 1.08 23.32
CA GLU A 33 8.90 0.31 22.08
C GLU A 33 7.60 0.61 21.34
N LYS A 34 6.45 0.66 22.04
CA LYS A 34 5.18 1.07 21.46
C LYS A 34 5.26 2.45 20.80
N LEU A 35 5.83 3.44 21.49
CA LEU A 35 6.01 4.80 20.95
C LEU A 35 6.87 4.79 19.68
N ALA A 36 7.98 4.06 19.69
CA ALA A 36 8.86 3.93 18.52
C ALA A 36 8.15 3.24 17.35
N VAL A 37 7.28 2.25 17.61
CA VAL A 37 6.48 1.60 16.56
C VAL A 37 5.42 2.56 16.01
N PHE A 38 4.74 3.36 16.84
CA PHE A 38 3.79 4.36 16.36
C PHE A 38 4.45 5.36 15.42
N GLU A 39 5.59 5.92 15.82
CA GLU A 39 6.36 6.84 14.99
C GLU A 39 6.72 6.21 13.64
N ARG A 40 7.36 5.02 13.67
CA ARG A 40 7.77 4.32 12.44
C ARG A 40 6.59 3.95 11.55
N PHE A 41 5.48 3.52 12.12
CA PHE A 41 4.28 3.15 11.37
C PHE A 41 3.63 4.36 10.72
N THR A 42 3.49 5.46 11.46
CA THR A 42 2.94 6.72 10.92
C THR A 42 3.80 7.23 9.77
N ASP A 43 5.11 7.29 9.94
CA ASP A 43 6.02 7.81 8.91
C ASP A 43 6.25 6.84 7.74
N ALA A 44 6.04 5.53 7.94
CA ALA A 44 6.02 4.57 6.84
C ALA A 44 4.82 4.79 5.89
N ILE A 45 3.70 5.30 6.40
CA ILE A 45 2.51 5.60 5.60
C ILE A 45 2.59 7.01 5.02
N VAL A 46 2.90 8.01 5.85
CA VAL A 46 3.01 9.42 5.45
C VAL A 46 4.32 9.98 6.02
N PRO A 47 5.40 10.03 5.23
CA PRO A 47 6.72 10.45 5.72
C PRO A 47 6.72 11.84 6.38
N GLY A 48 7.23 11.94 7.61
CA GLY A 48 7.32 13.18 8.38
C GLY A 48 6.03 13.54 9.13
N ARG A 49 4.97 12.74 9.02
CA ARG A 49 3.68 13.05 9.62
C ARG A 49 3.71 13.01 11.14
N TRP A 50 4.53 12.14 11.73
CA TRP A 50 4.64 12.02 13.18
C TRP A 50 4.96 13.35 13.85
N ALA A 51 5.92 14.11 13.30
CA ALA A 51 6.35 15.40 13.83
C ALA A 51 5.33 16.53 13.65
N GLU A 52 4.41 16.41 12.68
CA GLU A 52 3.33 17.37 12.45
C GLU A 52 2.09 17.11 13.32
N CYS A 53 1.97 15.90 13.88
CA CYS A 53 0.88 15.52 14.76
C CYS A 53 1.18 15.92 16.20
N ARG A 54 0.12 16.14 17.00
CA ARG A 54 0.30 16.29 18.45
C ARG A 54 0.87 15.00 19.04
N PRO A 55 1.65 15.08 20.13
CA PRO A 55 2.10 13.90 20.85
C PRO A 55 0.93 12.98 21.23
N ILE A 56 1.17 11.68 21.10
CA ILE A 56 0.27 10.65 21.62
C ILE A 56 0.27 10.72 23.15
N ASN A 57 -0.91 10.61 23.76
CA ASN A 57 -1.01 10.52 25.22
C ASN A 57 -1.03 9.05 25.69
N GLU A 58 -0.79 8.84 26.98
CA GLU A 58 -0.76 7.49 27.58
C GLU A 58 -2.08 6.74 27.38
N LYS A 59 -3.22 7.44 27.42
CA LYS A 59 -4.54 6.83 27.21
C LYS A 59 -4.67 6.24 25.81
N GLU A 60 -4.22 6.96 24.80
CA GLU A 60 -4.19 6.52 23.39
C GLU A 60 -3.25 5.34 23.21
N ALA A 61 -2.04 5.40 23.77
CA ALA A 61 -1.06 4.32 23.68
C ALA A 61 -1.54 3.02 24.37
N ASN A 62 -2.31 3.15 25.46
CA ASN A 62 -2.82 2.02 26.23
C ASN A 62 -4.00 1.31 25.59
N VAL A 63 -4.87 2.04 24.86
CA VAL A 63 -6.03 1.42 24.17
C VAL A 63 -5.66 0.76 22.85
N THR A 64 -4.48 1.08 22.29
CA THR A 64 -4.02 0.51 21.02
C THR A 64 -3.05 -0.65 21.26
N GLY A 65 -3.45 -1.84 20.82
CA GLY A 65 -2.60 -3.03 20.79
C GLY A 65 -1.72 -3.06 19.55
N ILE A 66 -0.45 -3.41 19.72
CA ILE A 66 0.52 -3.59 18.63
C ILE A 66 0.99 -5.04 18.66
N LEU A 67 0.97 -5.69 17.49
CA LEU A 67 1.51 -7.04 17.30
C LEU A 67 2.72 -6.97 16.38
N ALA A 68 3.84 -7.55 16.83
CA ALA A 68 5.02 -7.77 16.01
C ALA A 68 5.00 -9.20 15.48
N LEU A 69 5.03 -9.37 14.15
CA LEU A 69 5.16 -10.67 13.49
C LEU A 69 6.63 -10.89 13.14
N THR A 70 7.25 -11.91 13.75
CA THR A 70 8.56 -12.38 13.27
C THR A 70 8.33 -13.21 12.02
N ILE A 71 8.93 -12.82 10.90
CA ILE A 71 8.85 -13.58 9.65
C ILE A 71 9.78 -14.79 9.76
N GLU A 72 9.19 -15.97 9.89
CA GLU A 72 9.92 -17.26 9.96
C GLU A 72 10.09 -17.87 8.58
N ASP A 73 9.07 -17.72 7.73
CA ASP A 73 9.09 -18.16 6.33
C ASP A 73 8.28 -17.19 5.46
N ALA A 74 8.61 -17.12 4.17
CA ALA A 74 7.88 -16.29 3.22
C ALA A 74 7.94 -16.87 1.80
N SER A 75 6.81 -16.77 1.09
CA SER A 75 6.75 -17.07 -0.35
C SER A 75 6.31 -15.83 -1.11
N ALA A 76 6.95 -15.57 -2.25
CA ALA A 76 6.64 -14.44 -3.10
C ALA A 76 6.33 -14.89 -4.53
N LYS A 77 5.35 -14.23 -5.17
CA LYS A 77 5.02 -14.45 -6.58
C LYS A 77 4.86 -13.12 -7.29
N ILE A 78 5.56 -13.01 -8.42
CA ILE A 78 5.52 -11.85 -9.29
C ILE A 78 5.10 -12.32 -10.68
N ARG A 79 4.13 -11.63 -11.27
CA ARG A 79 3.80 -11.76 -12.70
C ARG A 79 3.91 -10.39 -13.35
N THR A 80 4.71 -10.31 -14.40
CA THR A 80 4.85 -9.14 -15.27
C THR A 80 4.86 -9.61 -16.73
N GLY A 81 4.86 -8.67 -17.68
CA GLY A 81 4.90 -8.97 -19.12
C GLY A 81 3.57 -8.78 -19.84
N GLY A 82 3.60 -9.02 -21.15
CA GLY A 82 2.48 -8.80 -22.08
C GLY A 82 1.43 -9.91 -22.10
N ALA A 83 0.42 -9.72 -22.94
CA ALA A 83 -0.37 -10.81 -23.46
C ALA A 83 0.55 -11.73 -24.29
N VAL A 84 0.41 -13.05 -24.13
CA VAL A 84 1.23 -14.06 -24.82
C VAL A 84 0.24 -15.08 -25.36
N ASP A 85 -0.04 -15.03 -26.64
CA ASP A 85 -1.00 -15.93 -27.28
C ASP A 85 -0.28 -16.98 -28.14
N ASP A 86 -1.03 -17.96 -28.62
CA ASP A 86 -0.50 -18.98 -29.53
C ASP A 86 -0.31 -18.37 -30.93
N ALA A 87 0.61 -18.91 -31.73
CA ALA A 87 0.98 -18.34 -33.04
C ALA A 87 -0.23 -18.14 -33.98
N GLU A 88 -1.20 -19.06 -33.95
CA GLU A 88 -2.42 -19.02 -34.77
C GLU A 88 -3.36 -17.86 -34.39
N ASP A 89 -3.35 -17.43 -33.13
CA ASP A 89 -4.25 -16.40 -32.61
C ASP A 89 -3.75 -14.97 -32.96
N TYR A 90 -2.48 -14.79 -33.32
CA TYR A 90 -1.94 -13.49 -33.73
C TYR A 90 -2.45 -12.99 -35.09
N GLU A 91 -3.02 -13.87 -35.91
CA GLU A 91 -3.63 -13.53 -37.20
C GLU A 91 -5.11 -13.13 -37.05
N LEU A 92 -5.69 -13.30 -35.86
CA LEU A 92 -7.09 -12.93 -35.60
C LEU A 92 -7.22 -11.40 -35.42
N PRO A 93 -8.30 -10.78 -35.93
CA PRO A 93 -8.52 -9.33 -35.83
C PRO A 93 -9.04 -8.94 -34.43
N ILE A 94 -8.38 -9.39 -33.37
CA ILE A 94 -8.83 -9.25 -31.98
C ILE A 94 -7.73 -8.58 -31.15
N TRP A 95 -8.12 -7.60 -30.34
CA TRP A 95 -7.17 -6.84 -29.53
C TRP A 95 -6.68 -7.65 -28.32
N ALA A 96 -5.36 -7.68 -28.13
CA ALA A 96 -4.70 -8.21 -26.95
C ALA A 96 -3.69 -7.20 -26.41
N GLY A 97 -3.53 -7.15 -25.10
CA GLY A 97 -2.66 -6.16 -24.48
C GLY A 97 -2.66 -6.18 -22.96
N VAL A 98 -2.00 -5.18 -22.38
CA VAL A 98 -1.98 -4.96 -20.93
C VAL A 98 -2.58 -3.60 -20.65
N VAL A 99 -3.55 -3.55 -19.74
CA VAL A 99 -4.09 -2.33 -19.16
C VAL A 99 -3.39 -2.11 -17.82
N PRO A 100 -2.48 -1.12 -17.70
CA PRO A 100 -1.82 -0.82 -16.43
C PRO A 100 -2.82 -0.37 -15.38
N ILE A 101 -2.66 -0.87 -14.16
CA ILE A 101 -3.32 -0.39 -12.95
C ILE A 101 -2.25 0.28 -12.10
N VAL A 102 -2.44 1.59 -11.91
CA VAL A 102 -1.63 2.45 -11.05
C VAL A 102 -2.46 2.84 -9.82
N THR A 103 -1.80 2.94 -8.67
CA THR A 103 -2.40 3.44 -7.43
C THR A 103 -1.66 4.72 -7.10
N THR A 104 -2.40 5.82 -7.03
CA THR A 104 -1.85 7.15 -6.71
C THR A 104 -2.75 7.84 -5.68
N TYR A 105 -2.20 8.81 -4.97
CA TYR A 105 -2.97 9.67 -4.08
C TYR A 105 -3.68 10.76 -4.91
N GLY A 106 -4.91 11.07 -4.52
CA GLY A 106 -5.64 12.22 -5.06
C GLY A 106 -5.31 13.51 -4.32
N GLU A 107 -5.95 14.60 -4.76
CA GLU A 107 -5.82 15.90 -4.08
C GLU A 107 -6.31 15.85 -2.63
N PRO A 108 -5.58 16.44 -1.67
CA PRO A 108 -6.02 16.53 -0.28
C PRO A 108 -7.34 17.29 -0.15
N VAL A 109 -8.30 16.68 0.55
CA VAL A 109 -9.58 17.32 0.88
C VAL A 109 -9.59 17.63 2.36
N GLY A 110 -9.72 18.93 2.70
CA GLY A 110 -9.79 19.38 4.09
C GLY A 110 -11.11 19.03 4.76
N ASP A 111 -11.10 18.87 6.08
CA ASP A 111 -12.31 18.66 6.88
C ASP A 111 -13.10 19.98 7.01
N GLU A 112 -14.40 19.95 6.67
CA GLU A 112 -15.33 21.09 6.76
C GLU A 112 -15.40 21.70 8.17
N LYS A 113 -15.06 20.92 9.20
CA LYS A 113 -15.05 21.38 10.60
C LYS A 113 -13.75 22.04 11.03
N MET A 114 -12.74 22.10 10.16
CA MET A 114 -11.50 22.83 10.48
C MET A 114 -11.82 24.30 10.73
N ARG A 115 -11.39 24.79 11.90
CA ARG A 115 -11.58 26.18 12.28
C ARG A 115 -10.41 27.00 11.76
N GLY A 116 -10.62 27.78 10.70
CA GLY A 116 -9.61 28.65 10.10
C GLY A 116 -9.00 28.09 8.82
N GLU A 117 -8.22 28.92 8.14
CA GLU A 117 -7.51 28.57 6.91
C GLU A 117 -6.14 28.00 7.28
N TRP A 118 -6.04 26.66 7.30
CA TRP A 118 -4.79 25.96 7.55
C TRP A 118 -4.24 25.44 6.24
N GLU A 119 -2.94 25.66 6.01
CA GLU A 119 -2.27 25.04 4.87
C GLU A 119 -2.22 23.52 5.02
N VAL A 120 -2.29 22.82 3.89
CA VAL A 120 -2.03 21.38 3.86
C VAL A 120 -0.57 21.14 4.28
N PRO A 121 -0.32 20.29 5.29
CA PRO A 121 1.03 20.05 5.77
C PRO A 121 1.95 19.45 4.69
N GLY A 122 3.26 19.67 4.86
CA GLY A 122 4.27 19.21 3.91
C GLY A 122 4.25 17.70 3.70
N SER A 123 4.05 16.93 4.78
CA SER A 123 3.96 15.46 4.71
C SER A 123 2.82 14.97 3.80
N VAL A 124 1.71 15.74 3.73
CA VAL A 124 0.51 15.38 2.97
C VAL A 124 0.62 15.84 1.51
N ARG A 125 1.17 17.04 1.26
CA ARG A 125 1.45 17.52 -0.10
C ARG A 125 2.39 16.58 -0.85
N GLY A 126 3.42 16.06 -0.17
CA GLY A 126 4.40 15.14 -0.76
C GLY A 126 3.87 13.75 -1.12
N LEU A 127 2.61 13.39 -0.81
CA LEU A 127 2.04 12.10 -1.18
C LEU A 127 1.72 11.98 -2.69
N GLY A 128 1.35 13.10 -3.33
CA GLY A 128 1.01 13.13 -4.77
C GLY A 128 2.23 13.24 -5.69
N GLU A 129 3.43 13.47 -5.13
CA GLU A 129 4.68 13.66 -5.89
C GLU A 129 5.41 12.34 -6.20
N LYS A 130 4.87 11.19 -5.77
CA LYS A 130 5.43 9.84 -5.97
C LYS A 130 4.66 9.04 -7.02
#